data_AF-A0A1I8CBW0-F1
#
_entry.id   AF-A0A1I8CBW0-F1
#
_cell.length_a   1.000
_cell.length_b   1.000
_cell.length_c   1.000
_cell.angle_alpha   90.00
_cell.angle_beta   90.00
_cell.angle_gamma   90.00
#
_symmetry.space_group_name_H-M   'P 1'
#
loop_
_entity.id
_entity.type
_entity.pdbx_description
1 polymer ?
#
loop_
_entity_poly.entity_id
_entity_poly.type
_entity_poly.pdbx_seq_one_letter_code
_entity_poly.pdbx_strand_id
1 'polypeptide(L)'
;MEEKKEISKDITIVEEKESPKAITIVEPDGSNNYKLNLSELEKILLDERYVDKKVSVISIAGSFRKGKSFILNYLLKYLNSHKDGYVNRNWMDIDGKLEGFSWRGGIKRDTIGILIWNELFIVKDQNGEEIVIILMDTQGMFDTMSTNKENSIIFALSTMVSSLQIFNISQNIQEDYLQHLQLFTEFGKLVLEDSEAKPFQTLNFLVRDWSCVSDYEFGFDGGRLYLDEVLDINQKQHSSLTSLREQIENNFEDLKCFLMPYPGSDVATGKYTGKLNQMESDFKINLQTFVEHTFNKNNLIAKKVNDCDLTCRDLLQYFQSYANLFKDNSLPEPQSMFCAIAEATNYAALNEAKCLYIKEMEQICGEGKPYIKSIELETEQQKNKITAIEFFNDKKKMGGLDYSNKFLIILVNNLEEKWKYFAKNNDLKNSKSSKYDLIKSGAIGFMAGVAGVAIAATGVVGLGGPFAVFRTVATSRVITVAFSTGAMAIGNAALAGFNSWRQQK
;
A
#
# COMPACT_ATOMS: atom_id res chain seq x y z
N MET A 1 -12.76 -42.16 -45.78
CA MET A 1 -13.67 -41.21 -45.09
C MET A 1 -13.63 -41.58 -43.63
N GLU A 2 -12.92 -40.80 -42.83
CA GLU A 2 -13.31 -40.38 -41.47
C GLU A 2 -12.19 -39.49 -40.94
N GLU A 3 -12.50 -38.20 -40.87
CA GLU A 3 -11.62 -37.12 -40.47
C GLU A 3 -11.29 -37.21 -38.97
N LYS A 4 -10.00 -37.10 -38.64
CA LYS A 4 -9.57 -36.72 -37.30
C LYS A 4 -9.91 -35.24 -37.08
N LYS A 5 -10.94 -34.96 -36.27
CA LYS A 5 -11.12 -33.64 -35.65
C LYS A 5 -10.33 -33.58 -34.35
N GLU A 6 -9.15 -32.98 -34.41
CA GLU A 6 -8.50 -32.40 -33.22
C GLU A 6 -9.37 -31.25 -32.74
N ILE A 7 -9.98 -31.42 -31.56
CA ILE A 7 -10.60 -30.33 -30.81
C ILE A 7 -9.51 -29.79 -29.89
N SER A 8 -8.86 -28.71 -30.31
CA SER A 8 -8.07 -27.85 -29.44
C SER A 8 -9.01 -27.29 -28.36
N LYS A 9 -8.92 -27.83 -27.15
CA LYS A 9 -9.49 -27.17 -25.97
C LYS A 9 -8.59 -26.00 -25.63
N ASP A 10 -8.94 -24.82 -26.12
CA ASP A 10 -8.50 -23.57 -25.54
C ASP A 10 -8.98 -23.57 -24.08
N ILE A 11 -8.08 -23.90 -23.16
CA ILE A 11 -8.28 -23.72 -21.73
C ILE A 11 -8.15 -22.22 -21.51
N THR A 12 -9.27 -21.52 -21.66
CA THR A 12 -9.43 -20.19 -21.08
C THR A 12 -9.33 -20.39 -19.57
N ILE A 13 -8.18 -20.05 -18.99
CA ILE A 13 -8.04 -19.91 -17.55
C ILE A 13 -8.92 -18.73 -17.17
N VAL A 14 -10.19 -19.00 -16.89
CA VAL A 14 -11.03 -18.06 -16.16
C VAL A 14 -10.45 -18.08 -14.75
N GLU A 15 -9.70 -17.04 -14.39
CA GLU A 15 -9.34 -16.80 -13.00
C GLU A 15 -10.65 -16.76 -12.21
N GLU A 16 -10.92 -17.82 -11.45
CA GLU A 16 -12.01 -17.83 -10.48
C GLU A 16 -11.74 -16.67 -9.52
N LYS A 17 -12.55 -15.62 -9.62
CA LYS A 17 -12.47 -14.47 -8.74
C LYS A 17 -12.79 -14.97 -7.33
N GLU A 18 -11.77 -15.16 -6.49
CA GLU A 18 -11.95 -15.60 -5.11
C GLU A 18 -12.98 -14.70 -4.42
N SER A 19 -13.90 -15.32 -3.67
CA SER A 19 -14.89 -14.58 -2.89
C SER A 19 -14.20 -13.66 -1.88
N PRO A 20 -14.71 -12.44 -1.66
CA PRO A 20 -14.19 -11.53 -0.63
C PRO A 20 -14.10 -12.21 0.73
N LYS A 21 -12.97 -12.02 1.42
CA LYS A 21 -12.67 -12.66 2.71
C LYS A 21 -11.76 -11.79 3.57
N ALA A 22 -11.79 -12.03 4.88
CA ALA A 22 -10.85 -11.43 5.80
C ALA A 22 -9.47 -12.10 5.64
N ILE A 23 -8.42 -11.29 5.51
CA ILE A 23 -7.03 -11.75 5.38
C ILE A 23 -6.24 -11.25 6.57
N THR A 24 -5.51 -12.16 7.20
CA THR A 24 -4.57 -11.83 8.27
C THR A 24 -3.34 -11.15 7.69
N ILE A 25 -3.11 -9.91 8.10
CA ILE A 25 -1.95 -9.11 7.67
C ILE A 25 -0.85 -9.12 8.71
N VAL A 26 -1.18 -9.15 9.99
CA VAL A 26 -0.21 -9.25 11.08
C VAL A 26 -0.56 -10.49 11.88
N GLU A 27 0.38 -11.43 12.01
CA GLU A 27 0.20 -12.65 12.78
C GLU A 27 1.40 -12.92 13.70
N PRO A 28 1.18 -13.53 14.88
CA PRO A 28 2.29 -14.02 15.69
C PRO A 28 2.95 -15.22 14.99
N ASP A 29 4.27 -15.23 14.92
CA ASP A 29 5.05 -16.24 14.21
C ASP A 29 5.35 -17.51 15.04
N GLY A 30 4.79 -17.61 16.24
CA GLY A 30 4.99 -18.71 17.18
C GLY A 30 6.28 -18.64 18.01
N SER A 31 7.18 -17.72 17.70
CA SER A 31 8.39 -17.40 18.49
C SER A 31 8.21 -16.14 19.34
N ASN A 32 6.95 -15.82 19.63
CA ASN A 32 6.50 -14.56 20.20
C ASN A 32 6.63 -13.34 19.26
N ASN A 33 7.28 -13.40 18.09
CA ASN A 33 7.40 -12.22 17.22
C ASN A 33 6.17 -12.04 16.30
N TYR A 34 6.05 -10.86 15.69
CA TYR A 34 5.00 -10.57 14.70
C TYR A 34 5.55 -10.61 13.27
N LYS A 35 4.83 -11.28 12.39
CA LYS A 35 5.10 -11.33 10.96
C LYS A 35 4.03 -10.55 10.20
N LEU A 36 4.49 -9.68 9.31
CA LEU A 36 3.64 -8.99 8.35
C LEU A 36 3.53 -9.83 7.07
N ASN A 37 2.31 -10.11 6.63
CA ASN A 37 2.02 -10.74 5.37
C ASN A 37 2.07 -9.72 4.23
N LEU A 38 3.29 -9.31 3.88
CA LEU A 38 3.55 -8.28 2.88
C LEU A 38 2.98 -8.63 1.51
N SER A 39 3.08 -9.88 1.08
CA SER A 39 2.61 -10.30 -0.24
C SER A 39 1.10 -10.12 -0.42
N GLU A 40 0.30 -10.39 0.61
CA GLU A 40 -1.15 -10.19 0.52
C GLU A 40 -1.52 -8.70 0.62
N LEU A 41 -0.82 -7.95 1.48
CA LEU A 41 -1.04 -6.52 1.63
C LEU A 41 -0.67 -5.75 0.36
N GLU A 42 0.42 -6.12 -0.32
CA GLU A 42 0.85 -5.59 -1.61
C GLU A 42 -0.21 -5.83 -2.69
N LYS A 43 -0.74 -7.06 -2.79
CA LYS A 43 -1.80 -7.39 -3.76
C LYS A 43 -3.05 -6.52 -3.58
N ILE A 44 -3.42 -6.22 -2.33
CA ILE A 44 -4.63 -5.44 -2.02
C ILE A 44 -4.39 -3.94 -2.25
N LEU A 45 -3.29 -3.39 -1.72
CA LEU A 45 -3.04 -1.94 -1.71
C LEU A 45 -2.43 -1.40 -3.01
N LEU A 46 -1.72 -2.24 -3.77
CA LEU A 46 -1.10 -1.84 -5.05
C LEU A 46 -1.95 -2.19 -6.28
N ASP A 47 -3.20 -2.62 -6.07
CA ASP A 47 -4.16 -2.76 -7.16
C ASP A 47 -4.38 -1.41 -7.85
N GLU A 48 -4.29 -1.38 -9.19
CA GLU A 48 -4.40 -0.17 -10.01
C GLU A 48 -5.68 0.65 -9.72
N ARG A 49 -6.74 -0.01 -9.22
CA ARG A 49 -8.01 0.64 -8.85
C ARG A 49 -7.89 1.53 -7.61
N TYR A 50 -6.91 1.29 -6.73
CA TYR A 50 -6.82 1.88 -5.40
C TYR A 50 -5.49 2.59 -5.13
N VAL A 51 -4.39 2.15 -5.77
CA VAL A 51 -3.01 2.47 -5.40
C VAL A 51 -2.73 3.96 -5.14
N ASP A 52 -3.25 4.86 -5.98
CA ASP A 52 -3.00 6.31 -5.88
C ASP A 52 -4.17 7.09 -5.28
N LYS A 53 -5.18 6.40 -4.73
CA LYS A 53 -6.33 7.03 -4.07
C LYS A 53 -6.07 7.22 -2.59
N LYS A 54 -6.66 8.28 -2.03
CA LYS A 54 -6.65 8.54 -0.58
C LYS A 54 -7.30 7.36 0.14
N VAL A 55 -6.77 7.01 1.31
CA VAL A 55 -7.25 5.85 2.07
C VAL A 55 -7.79 6.27 3.44
N SER A 56 -8.89 5.65 3.87
CA SER A 56 -9.45 5.76 5.22
C SER A 56 -9.48 4.37 5.84
N VAL A 57 -8.88 4.23 7.01
CA VAL A 57 -8.75 2.94 7.69
C VAL A 57 -9.60 2.98 8.95
N ILE A 58 -10.67 2.17 8.95
CA ILE A 58 -11.59 2.02 10.07
C ILE A 58 -11.20 0.76 10.82
N SER A 59 -10.68 0.96 12.03
CA SER A 59 -10.21 -0.09 12.92
C SER A 59 -11.19 -0.30 14.06
N ILE A 60 -11.37 -1.54 14.48
CA ILE A 60 -12.04 -1.85 15.75
C ILE A 60 -11.13 -2.66 16.67
N ALA A 61 -10.89 -2.13 17.87
CA ALA A 61 -10.08 -2.78 18.89
C ALA A 61 -10.78 -2.73 20.25
N GLY A 62 -10.30 -3.55 21.19
CA GLY A 62 -10.85 -3.64 22.54
C GLY A 62 -11.05 -5.08 23.01
N SER A 63 -11.68 -5.23 24.17
CA SER A 63 -11.70 -6.48 24.92
C SER A 63 -12.20 -7.70 24.13
N PHE A 64 -11.61 -8.84 24.43
CA PHE A 64 -11.98 -10.12 23.85
C PHE A 64 -13.45 -10.49 24.17
N ARG A 65 -14.11 -11.13 23.19
CA ARG A 65 -15.54 -11.51 23.23
C ARG A 65 -16.58 -10.39 23.43
N LYS A 66 -16.23 -9.13 23.18
CA LYS A 66 -17.19 -8.01 23.26
C LYS A 66 -17.84 -7.62 21.94
N GLY A 67 -17.94 -8.57 20.99
CA GLY A 67 -18.69 -8.39 19.75
C GLY A 67 -18.10 -7.40 18.75
N LYS A 68 -16.76 -7.33 18.62
CA LYS A 68 -16.06 -6.47 17.64
C LYS A 68 -16.39 -6.83 16.19
N SER A 69 -16.04 -8.05 15.78
CA SER A 69 -16.27 -8.57 14.43
C SER A 69 -17.77 -8.56 14.06
N PHE A 70 -18.65 -8.69 15.05
CA PHE A 70 -20.10 -8.51 14.85
C PHE A 70 -20.44 -7.09 14.38
N ILE A 71 -19.96 -6.04 15.06
CA ILE A 71 -20.17 -4.64 14.63
C ILE A 71 -19.50 -4.39 13.27
N LEU A 72 -18.29 -4.92 13.07
CA LEU A 72 -17.55 -4.77 11.83
C LEU A 72 -18.28 -5.39 10.63
N ASN A 73 -18.98 -6.51 10.82
CA ASN A 73 -19.78 -7.13 9.76
C ASN A 73 -21.03 -6.30 9.41
N TYR A 74 -21.57 -5.51 10.34
CA TYR A 74 -22.62 -4.54 10.01
C TYR A 74 -22.08 -3.35 9.22
N LEU A 75 -20.87 -2.88 9.55
CA LEU A 75 -20.17 -1.89 8.74
C LEU A 75 -19.92 -2.41 7.32
N LEU A 76 -19.48 -3.67 7.19
CA LEU A 76 -19.29 -4.34 5.91
C LEU A 76 -20.60 -4.50 5.13
N LYS A 77 -21.69 -4.90 5.80
CA LYS A 77 -23.03 -5.03 5.19
C LYS A 77 -23.50 -3.69 4.62
N TYR A 78 -23.30 -2.59 5.34
CA TYR A 78 -23.60 -1.25 4.86
C TYR A 78 -22.81 -0.90 3.59
N LEU A 79 -21.49 -1.12 3.58
CA LEU A 79 -20.64 -0.83 2.42
C LEU A 79 -21.03 -1.67 1.19
N ASN A 80 -21.31 -2.96 1.37
CA ASN A 80 -21.77 -3.84 0.30
C ASN A 80 -23.12 -3.37 -0.29
N SER A 81 -24.07 -2.97 0.57
CA SER A 81 -25.38 -2.50 0.10
C SER A 81 -25.29 -1.27 -0.81
N HIS A 82 -24.35 -0.35 -0.52
CA HIS A 82 -24.14 0.86 -1.31
C HIS A 82 -23.42 0.56 -2.62
N LYS A 83 -22.48 -0.39 -2.61
CA LYS A 83 -21.76 -0.85 -3.80
C LYS A 83 -22.70 -1.54 -4.81
N ASP A 84 -23.64 -2.34 -4.31
CA ASP A 84 -24.60 -3.08 -5.14
C ASP A 84 -25.76 -2.21 -5.66
N GLY A 85 -25.76 -0.90 -5.36
CA GLY A 85 -26.74 0.04 -5.88
C GLY A 85 -28.13 -0.07 -5.24
N TYR A 86 -28.24 -0.61 -4.02
CA TYR A 86 -29.49 -0.63 -3.25
C TYR A 86 -29.81 0.75 -2.67
N VAL A 87 -30.06 1.74 -3.53
CA VAL A 87 -30.27 3.15 -3.12
C VAL A 87 -31.63 3.38 -2.43
N ASN A 88 -32.55 2.40 -2.45
CA ASN A 88 -33.94 2.58 -1.99
C ASN A 88 -34.45 1.49 -1.01
N ARG A 89 -33.56 0.69 -0.41
CA ARG A 89 -33.94 -0.27 0.65
C ARG A 89 -33.11 0.01 1.89
N ASN A 90 -33.72 -0.17 3.07
CA ASN A 90 -32.98 -0.16 4.32
C ASN A 90 -31.92 -1.25 4.27
N TRP A 91 -30.65 -0.86 4.34
CA TRP A 91 -29.50 -1.75 4.19
C TRP A 91 -29.46 -2.84 5.28
N MET A 92 -30.08 -2.59 6.43
CA MET A 92 -30.21 -3.59 7.48
C MET A 92 -31.13 -4.74 7.04
N ASP A 93 -32.21 -4.44 6.32
CA ASP A 93 -33.27 -5.38 5.92
C ASP A 93 -32.90 -6.27 4.72
N ILE A 94 -31.68 -6.14 4.19
CA ILE A 94 -31.19 -7.02 3.14
C ILE A 94 -31.08 -8.44 3.71
N ASP A 95 -31.92 -9.34 3.20
CA ASP A 95 -31.98 -10.75 3.62
C ASP A 95 -30.65 -11.46 3.39
N GLY A 96 -30.17 -12.18 4.41
CA GLY A 96 -28.92 -12.92 4.37
C GLY A 96 -28.36 -13.16 5.77
N LYS A 97 -27.50 -14.18 5.91
CA LYS A 97 -26.72 -14.34 7.14
C LYS A 97 -25.71 -13.20 7.24
N LEU A 98 -25.34 -12.84 8.47
CA LEU A 98 -24.27 -11.87 8.69
C LEU A 98 -22.92 -12.53 8.36
N GLU A 99 -22.49 -12.35 7.12
CA GLU A 99 -21.23 -12.84 6.56
C GLU A 99 -20.16 -11.73 6.60
N GLY A 100 -18.88 -12.13 6.59
CA GLY A 100 -17.76 -11.20 6.71
C GLY A 100 -16.61 -11.78 7.51
N PHE A 101 -16.05 -10.97 8.42
CA PHE A 101 -15.07 -11.41 9.40
C PHE A 101 -15.65 -12.54 10.25
N SER A 102 -14.83 -13.55 10.56
CA SER A 102 -15.26 -14.66 11.42
C SER A 102 -15.74 -14.11 12.76
N TRP A 103 -16.94 -14.53 13.15
CA TRP A 103 -17.50 -14.24 14.46
C TRP A 103 -18.27 -15.46 14.95
N ARG A 104 -18.08 -15.80 16.22
CA ARG A 104 -18.80 -16.90 16.88
C ARG A 104 -19.05 -16.59 18.34
N GLY A 105 -20.08 -17.20 18.94
CA GLY A 105 -20.23 -17.25 20.39
C GLY A 105 -19.16 -18.12 21.07
N GLY A 106 -19.17 -18.20 22.41
CA GLY A 106 -18.33 -19.10 23.21
C GLY A 106 -17.10 -18.46 23.86
N ILE A 107 -16.14 -19.28 24.30
CA ILE A 107 -14.96 -18.85 25.09
C ILE A 107 -13.66 -18.84 24.28
N LYS A 108 -13.55 -19.64 23.21
CA LYS A 108 -12.30 -19.75 22.41
C LYS A 108 -12.07 -18.56 21.48
N ARG A 109 -10.81 -18.16 21.28
CA ARG A 109 -10.42 -17.07 20.36
C ARG A 109 -10.88 -17.29 18.93
N ASP A 110 -11.15 -16.21 18.20
CA ASP A 110 -11.57 -16.24 16.80
C ASP A 110 -10.60 -15.47 15.90
N THR A 111 -10.34 -14.21 16.24
CA THR A 111 -9.38 -13.33 15.56
C THR A 111 -8.00 -13.42 16.22
N ILE A 112 -6.93 -13.56 15.44
CA ILE A 112 -5.52 -13.54 15.88
C ILE A 112 -4.78 -12.46 15.10
N GLY A 113 -4.05 -11.57 15.79
CA GLY A 113 -3.32 -10.48 15.15
C GLY A 113 -4.22 -9.39 14.57
N ILE A 114 -3.93 -8.95 13.34
CA ILE A 114 -4.68 -7.91 12.61
C ILE A 114 -5.18 -8.49 11.29
N LEU A 115 -6.47 -8.34 11.02
CA LEU A 115 -7.12 -8.78 9.80
C LEU A 115 -7.67 -7.57 9.04
N ILE A 116 -7.61 -7.62 7.71
CA ILE A 116 -8.27 -6.66 6.83
C ILE A 116 -9.24 -7.38 5.90
N TRP A 117 -10.28 -6.68 5.47
CA TRP A 117 -11.12 -7.16 4.38
C TRP A 117 -10.38 -6.97 3.06
N ASN A 118 -10.25 -8.03 2.25
CA ASN A 118 -9.44 -7.99 1.02
C ASN A 118 -10.07 -7.20 -0.14
N GLU A 119 -11.38 -6.99 -0.09
CA GLU A 119 -12.09 -6.20 -1.08
C GLU A 119 -12.33 -4.79 -0.58
N LEU A 120 -11.57 -3.83 -1.09
CA LEU A 120 -11.68 -2.44 -0.66
C LEU A 120 -12.91 -1.74 -1.28
N PHE A 121 -13.39 -0.69 -0.59
CA PHE A 121 -14.55 0.07 -1.02
C PHE A 121 -14.16 1.49 -1.41
N ILE A 122 -14.73 2.04 -2.48
CA ILE A 122 -14.53 3.44 -2.85
C ILE A 122 -15.80 4.21 -2.49
N VAL A 123 -15.64 5.24 -1.66
CA VAL A 123 -16.73 6.13 -1.23
C VAL A 123 -16.34 7.56 -1.56
N LYS A 124 -17.33 8.41 -1.85
CA LYS A 124 -17.11 9.84 -2.06
C LYS A 124 -17.30 10.62 -0.77
N ASP A 125 -16.33 11.47 -0.45
CA ASP A 125 -16.41 12.39 0.70
C ASP A 125 -17.42 13.54 0.44
N GLN A 126 -17.47 14.50 1.36
CA GLN A 126 -18.30 15.71 1.23
C GLN A 126 -17.92 16.58 0.01
N ASN A 127 -16.66 16.54 -0.42
CA ASN A 127 -16.14 17.30 -1.56
C ASN A 127 -16.31 16.56 -2.90
N GLY A 128 -16.75 15.29 -2.86
CA GLY A 128 -16.88 14.43 -4.03
C GLY A 128 -15.60 13.69 -4.43
N GLU A 129 -14.53 13.80 -3.63
CA GLU A 129 -13.28 13.07 -3.82
C GLU A 129 -13.46 11.60 -3.48
N GLU A 130 -12.81 10.72 -4.25
CA GLU A 130 -12.83 9.28 -4.01
C GLU A 130 -11.84 8.89 -2.90
N ILE A 131 -12.37 8.26 -1.84
CA ILE A 131 -11.60 7.71 -0.73
C ILE A 131 -11.82 6.20 -0.68
N VAL A 132 -10.72 5.46 -0.54
CA VAL A 132 -10.71 4.01 -0.36
C VAL A 132 -10.90 3.69 1.12
N ILE A 133 -11.90 2.88 1.46
CA ILE A 133 -12.18 2.43 2.82
C ILE A 133 -11.58 1.04 3.03
N ILE A 134 -10.82 0.90 4.12
CA ILE A 134 -10.31 -0.37 4.63
C ILE A 134 -10.95 -0.65 5.98
N LEU A 135 -11.58 -1.81 6.12
CA LEU A 135 -12.06 -2.33 7.40
C LEU A 135 -11.00 -3.23 8.02
N MET A 136 -10.64 -2.94 9.27
CA MET A 136 -9.60 -3.65 10.01
C MET A 136 -10.17 -4.20 11.34
N ASP A 137 -10.09 -5.51 11.51
CA ASP A 137 -10.41 -6.20 12.77
C ASP A 137 -9.12 -6.51 13.53
N THR A 138 -9.14 -6.36 14.84
CA THR A 138 -8.00 -6.71 15.68
C THR A 138 -8.33 -7.87 16.61
N GLN A 139 -7.28 -8.57 17.04
CA GLN A 139 -7.36 -9.46 18.19
C GLN A 139 -7.96 -8.74 19.39
N GLY A 140 -8.75 -9.49 20.18
CA GLY A 140 -9.30 -8.96 21.41
C GLY A 140 -8.28 -8.88 22.53
N MET A 141 -8.25 -7.73 23.20
CA MET A 141 -7.41 -7.53 24.38
C MET A 141 -7.85 -8.48 25.51
N PHE A 142 -6.89 -8.91 26.33
CA PHE A 142 -7.11 -9.73 27.53
C PHE A 142 -7.66 -11.14 27.29
N ASP A 143 -7.28 -11.79 26.19
CA ASP A 143 -7.51 -13.23 26.08
C ASP A 143 -6.56 -14.01 27.03
N THR A 144 -6.85 -15.30 27.26
CA THR A 144 -6.07 -16.14 28.17
C THR A 144 -4.71 -16.56 27.62
N MET A 145 -4.41 -16.25 26.36
CA MET A 145 -3.26 -16.79 25.61
C MET A 145 -2.25 -15.70 25.23
N SER A 146 -2.62 -14.42 25.29
CA SER A 146 -1.80 -13.29 24.92
C SER A 146 -1.41 -12.44 26.13
N THR A 147 -0.19 -11.93 26.08
CA THR A 147 0.33 -11.05 27.12
C THR A 147 -0.30 -9.65 27.02
N ASN A 148 -0.34 -8.90 28.13
CA ASN A 148 -0.76 -7.49 28.10
C ASN A 148 0.08 -6.67 27.11
N LYS A 149 1.36 -7.04 26.95
CA LYS A 149 2.29 -6.42 26.00
C LYS A 149 1.86 -6.64 24.56
N GLU A 150 1.53 -7.88 24.18
CA GLU A 150 1.02 -8.22 22.85
C GLU A 150 -0.27 -7.46 22.51
N ASN A 151 -1.20 -7.38 23.48
CA ASN A 151 -2.44 -6.64 23.31
C ASN A 151 -2.19 -5.15 23.06
N SER A 152 -1.25 -4.54 23.81
CA SER A 152 -0.85 -3.16 23.60
C SER A 152 -0.16 -2.95 22.24
N ILE A 153 0.63 -3.90 21.75
CA ILE A 153 1.27 -3.83 20.42
C ILE A 153 0.21 -3.81 19.30
N ILE A 154 -0.74 -4.75 19.33
CA ILE A 154 -1.80 -4.83 18.32
C ILE A 154 -2.68 -3.58 18.36
N PHE A 155 -3.02 -3.11 19.57
CA PHE A 155 -3.78 -1.88 19.74
C PHE A 155 -3.01 -0.67 19.21
N ALA A 156 -1.69 -0.62 19.42
CA ALA A 156 -0.86 0.46 18.95
C ALA A 156 -0.73 0.51 17.43
N LEU A 157 -0.41 -0.63 16.83
CA LEU A 157 -0.34 -0.78 15.39
C LEU A 157 -1.66 -0.37 14.72
N SER A 158 -2.78 -0.88 15.24
CA SER A 158 -4.09 -0.58 14.68
C SER A 158 -4.44 0.90 14.79
N THR A 159 -4.16 1.54 15.93
CA THR A 159 -4.40 2.98 16.14
C THR A 159 -3.54 3.85 15.23
N MET A 160 -2.23 3.56 15.11
CA MET A 160 -1.31 4.33 14.25
C MET A 160 -1.70 4.31 12.78
N VAL A 161 -2.17 3.17 12.29
CA VAL A 161 -2.57 2.99 10.88
C VAL A 161 -3.98 3.54 10.64
N SER A 162 -4.88 3.47 11.63
CA SER A 162 -6.26 3.90 11.50
C SER A 162 -6.41 5.42 11.33
N SER A 163 -7.42 5.83 10.56
CA SER A 163 -7.95 7.20 10.60
C SER A 163 -9.13 7.30 11.58
N LEU A 164 -9.90 6.22 11.71
CA LEU A 164 -10.91 6.05 12.73
C LEU A 164 -10.62 4.80 13.55
N GLN A 165 -10.29 4.98 14.83
CA GLN A 165 -10.15 3.90 15.79
C GLN A 165 -11.44 3.77 16.62
N ILE A 166 -12.16 2.67 16.44
CA ILE A 166 -13.29 2.31 17.30
C ILE A 166 -12.74 1.52 18.49
N PHE A 167 -12.87 2.08 19.68
CA PHE A 167 -12.50 1.41 20.92
C PHE A 167 -13.75 0.79 21.57
N ASN A 168 -13.91 -0.52 21.36
CA ASN A 168 -15.08 -1.29 21.78
C ASN A 168 -14.95 -1.73 23.24
N ILE A 169 -15.65 -1.02 24.11
CA ILE A 169 -15.64 -1.16 25.57
C ILE A 169 -16.94 -1.81 26.03
N SER A 170 -16.89 -2.57 27.11
CA SER A 170 -18.08 -3.18 27.71
C SER A 170 -18.55 -2.35 28.89
N GLN A 171 -19.84 -2.00 28.90
CA GLN A 171 -20.58 -1.32 29.97
C GLN A 171 -20.15 0.12 30.27
N ASN A 172 -18.92 0.35 30.73
CA ASN A 172 -18.45 1.66 31.15
C ASN A 172 -16.98 1.89 30.82
N ILE A 173 -16.60 3.17 30.67
CA ILE A 173 -15.21 3.56 30.49
C ILE A 173 -14.56 3.60 31.88
N GLN A 174 -13.62 2.69 32.09
CA GLN A 174 -12.85 2.56 33.33
C GLN A 174 -11.41 3.07 33.14
N GLU A 175 -10.74 3.38 34.23
CA GLU A 175 -9.41 4.01 34.20
C GLU A 175 -8.33 3.09 33.59
N ASP A 176 -8.48 1.77 33.71
CA ASP A 176 -7.60 0.79 33.06
C ASP A 176 -7.68 0.87 31.52
N TYR A 177 -8.86 1.08 30.94
CA TYR A 177 -9.01 1.33 29.51
C TYR A 177 -8.30 2.62 29.08
N LEU A 178 -8.33 3.67 29.90
CA LEU A 178 -7.60 4.91 29.60
C LEU A 178 -6.08 4.71 29.71
N GLN A 179 -5.60 3.90 30.65
CA GLN A 179 -4.18 3.58 30.78
C GLN A 179 -3.63 2.84 29.55
N HIS A 180 -4.44 2.05 28.84
CA HIS A 180 -4.02 1.47 27.56
C HIS A 180 -3.73 2.52 26.48
N LEU A 181 -4.29 3.73 26.61
CA LEU A 181 -3.99 4.84 25.72
C LEU A 181 -2.68 5.57 26.09
N GLN A 182 -2.10 5.33 27.26
CA GLN A 182 -0.90 6.03 27.74
C GLN A 182 0.32 5.84 26.83
N LEU A 183 0.47 4.69 26.19
CA LEU A 183 1.57 4.49 25.24
C LEU A 183 1.51 5.49 24.07
N PHE A 184 0.30 5.80 23.60
CA PHE A 184 0.08 6.78 22.54
C PHE A 184 0.37 8.19 23.00
N THR A 185 0.20 8.44 24.29
CA THR A 185 0.37 9.77 24.79
C THR A 185 1.82 10.21 24.89
N GLU A 186 2.71 9.27 25.21
CA GLU A 186 4.16 9.51 25.18
C GLU A 186 4.68 9.66 23.75
N PHE A 187 4.19 8.83 22.83
CA PHE A 187 4.50 8.95 21.42
C PHE A 187 4.01 10.28 20.83
N GLY A 188 2.78 10.66 21.16
CA GLY A 188 2.16 11.86 20.64
C GLY A 188 2.90 13.14 21.04
N LYS A 189 3.50 13.18 22.24
CA LYS A 189 4.39 14.28 22.64
C LYS A 189 5.56 14.48 21.69
N LEU A 190 6.22 13.39 21.27
CA LEU A 190 7.35 13.48 20.34
C LEU A 190 6.92 14.01 18.96
N VAL A 191 5.73 13.62 18.50
CA VAL A 191 5.15 14.15 17.26
C VAL A 191 4.83 15.64 17.40
N LEU A 192 4.23 16.04 18.53
CA LEU A 192 3.89 17.43 18.82
C LEU A 192 5.11 18.35 19.01
N GLU A 193 6.27 17.78 19.36
CA GLU A 193 7.55 18.49 19.41
C GLU A 193 8.13 18.77 18.00
N ASP A 194 7.87 17.89 17.02
CA ASP A 194 8.33 18.04 15.63
C ASP A 194 7.34 18.79 14.73
N SER A 195 6.04 18.72 15.06
CA SER A 195 4.95 19.30 14.27
C SER A 195 3.81 19.79 15.16
N GLU A 196 3.09 20.83 14.73
CA GLU A 196 1.86 21.26 15.41
C GLU A 196 0.67 20.32 15.15
N ALA A 197 0.82 19.37 14.21
CA ALA A 197 -0.24 18.42 13.86
C ALA A 197 -0.42 17.34 14.94
N LYS A 198 -1.67 17.05 15.28
CA LYS A 198 -1.97 15.95 16.20
C LYS A 198 -1.59 14.60 15.57
N PRO A 199 -1.06 13.66 16.36
CA PRO A 199 -0.57 12.37 15.86
C PRO A 199 -1.67 11.44 15.38
N PHE A 200 -2.87 11.52 15.97
CA PHE A 200 -4.00 10.66 15.65
C PHE A 200 -5.24 11.49 15.30
N GLN A 201 -6.12 10.90 14.51
CA GLN A 201 -7.31 11.57 14.00
C GLN A 201 -8.50 11.32 14.92
N THR A 202 -9.33 10.31 14.64
CA THR A 202 -10.54 10.06 15.43
C THR A 202 -10.43 8.81 16.29
N LEU A 203 -10.70 8.97 17.60
CA LEU A 203 -10.96 7.86 18.52
C LEU A 203 -12.44 7.87 18.91
N ASN A 204 -13.13 6.76 18.67
CA ASN A 204 -14.54 6.59 19.02
C ASN A 204 -14.70 5.51 20.10
N PHE A 205 -15.03 5.94 21.31
CA PHE A 205 -15.40 5.06 22.41
C PHE A 205 -16.78 4.45 22.17
N LEU A 206 -16.82 3.21 21.69
CA LEU A 206 -18.05 2.45 21.53
C LEU A 206 -18.33 1.67 22.81
N VAL A 207 -19.20 2.21 23.67
CA VAL A 207 -19.58 1.60 24.95
C VAL A 207 -20.76 0.66 24.71
N ARG A 208 -20.51 -0.65 24.85
CA ARG A 208 -21.47 -1.73 24.61
C ARG A 208 -22.29 -2.03 25.86
N ASP A 209 -23.53 -2.47 25.67
CA ASP A 209 -24.41 -2.87 26.77
C ASP A 209 -24.60 -1.76 27.82
N TRP A 210 -24.71 -0.51 27.36
CA TRP A 210 -24.99 0.64 28.22
C TRP A 210 -26.34 0.44 28.92
N SER A 211 -26.35 0.59 30.25
CA SER A 211 -27.53 0.36 31.08
C SER A 211 -28.03 1.61 31.82
N CYS A 212 -27.21 2.65 31.94
CA CYS A 212 -27.52 3.84 32.74
C CYS A 212 -28.22 4.93 31.90
N VAL A 213 -29.34 4.56 31.28
CA VAL A 213 -30.10 5.44 30.36
C VAL A 213 -30.71 6.65 31.08
N SER A 214 -30.93 6.55 32.40
CA SER A 214 -31.41 7.65 33.22
C SER A 214 -30.42 8.82 33.30
N ASP A 215 -29.13 8.50 33.17
CA ASP A 215 -28.05 9.47 33.35
C ASP A 215 -27.63 10.01 31.98
N TYR A 216 -27.46 9.12 31.00
CA TYR A 216 -27.10 9.46 29.63
C TYR A 216 -27.88 8.62 28.62
N GLU A 217 -28.53 9.29 27.67
CA GLU A 217 -29.29 8.65 26.59
C GLU A 217 -28.37 7.85 25.64
N PHE A 218 -28.95 6.90 24.90
CA PHE A 218 -28.19 6.16 23.89
C PHE A 218 -27.72 7.06 22.74
N GLY A 219 -26.67 6.61 22.04
CA GLY A 219 -26.16 7.29 20.86
C GLY A 219 -24.97 8.22 21.12
N PHE A 220 -24.68 9.10 20.16
CA PHE A 220 -23.55 10.04 20.23
C PHE A 220 -23.79 11.21 21.18
N ASP A 221 -25.03 11.70 21.30
CA ASP A 221 -25.33 12.87 22.12
C ASP A 221 -25.14 12.59 23.61
N GLY A 222 -25.71 11.49 24.11
CA GLY A 222 -25.46 11.04 25.48
C GLY A 222 -24.02 10.57 25.70
N GLY A 223 -23.42 9.93 24.68
CA GLY A 223 -22.02 9.52 24.73
C GLY A 223 -21.05 10.69 24.88
N ARG A 224 -21.28 11.81 24.19
CA ARG A 224 -20.47 13.03 24.35
C ARG A 224 -20.52 13.53 25.80
N LEU A 225 -21.72 13.68 26.36
CA LEU A 225 -21.88 14.14 27.75
C LEU A 225 -21.20 13.20 28.76
N TYR A 226 -21.34 11.89 28.56
CA TYR A 226 -20.66 10.90 29.40
C TYR A 226 -19.14 10.95 29.26
N LEU A 227 -18.61 11.10 28.05
CA LEU A 227 -17.18 11.19 27.81
C LEU A 227 -16.57 12.46 28.42
N ASP A 228 -17.28 13.60 28.30
CA ASP A 228 -16.88 14.87 28.91
C ASP A 228 -16.75 14.72 30.44
N GLU A 229 -17.66 14.00 31.10
CA GLU A 229 -17.54 13.69 32.54
C GLU A 229 -16.36 12.75 32.84
N VAL A 230 -16.14 11.71 32.03
CA VAL A 230 -15.05 10.74 32.23
C VAL A 230 -13.67 11.41 32.09
N LEU A 231 -13.55 12.34 31.14
CA LEU A 231 -12.32 13.09 30.86
C LEU A 231 -12.21 14.39 31.67
N ASP A 232 -13.19 14.73 32.52
CA ASP A 232 -13.14 15.93 33.34
C ASP A 232 -11.93 15.92 34.28
N ILE A 233 -11.20 17.02 34.25
CA ILE A 233 -9.98 17.22 35.03
C ILE A 233 -10.33 17.96 36.30
N ASN A 234 -10.24 17.26 37.42
CA ASN A 234 -10.44 17.86 38.74
C ASN A 234 -9.11 18.08 39.44
N GLN A 235 -8.86 19.29 39.96
CA GLN A 235 -7.63 19.63 40.70
C GLN A 235 -7.38 18.76 41.95
N LYS A 236 -8.38 18.02 42.43
CA LYS A 236 -8.26 17.05 43.52
C LYS A 236 -7.75 15.67 43.07
N GLN A 237 -7.74 15.38 41.76
CA GLN A 237 -7.25 14.13 41.22
C GLN A 237 -5.72 14.03 41.33
N HIS A 238 -5.20 12.80 41.33
CA HIS A 238 -3.77 12.55 41.29
C HIS A 238 -3.18 13.05 39.95
N SER A 239 -2.00 13.69 39.99
CA SER A 239 -1.40 14.36 38.82
C SER A 239 -1.22 13.45 37.60
N SER A 240 -0.99 12.16 37.81
CA SER A 240 -0.88 11.17 36.72
C SER A 240 -2.19 10.99 35.95
N LEU A 241 -3.34 11.09 36.61
CA LEU A 241 -4.67 10.92 36.00
C LEU A 241 -5.07 12.17 35.21
N THR A 242 -4.75 13.34 35.73
CA THR A 242 -4.90 14.62 35.03
C THR A 242 -4.05 14.64 33.76
N SER A 243 -2.77 14.28 33.87
CA SER A 243 -1.85 14.32 32.72
C SER A 243 -2.25 13.32 31.63
N LEU A 244 -2.82 12.16 31.97
CA LEU A 244 -3.32 11.20 30.98
C LEU A 244 -4.51 11.77 30.20
N ARG A 245 -5.49 12.38 30.88
CA ARG A 245 -6.66 13.01 30.24
C ARG A 245 -6.27 14.14 29.29
N GLU A 246 -5.43 15.06 29.77
CA GLU A 246 -4.89 16.15 28.93
C GLU A 246 -4.18 15.61 27.69
N GLN A 247 -3.43 14.52 27.84
CA GLN A 247 -2.73 13.94 26.71
C GLN A 247 -3.69 13.23 25.74
N ILE A 248 -4.73 12.55 26.21
CA ILE A 248 -5.73 11.95 25.31
C ILE A 248 -6.39 13.04 24.46
N GLU A 249 -6.80 14.15 25.06
CA GLU A 249 -7.37 15.29 24.34
C GLU A 249 -6.39 15.93 23.35
N ASN A 250 -5.11 16.03 23.70
CA ASN A 250 -4.10 16.64 22.85
C ASN A 250 -3.63 15.76 21.69
N ASN A 251 -3.78 14.43 21.78
CA ASN A 251 -3.24 13.51 20.78
C ASN A 251 -4.22 13.11 19.67
N PHE A 252 -5.53 13.29 19.88
CA PHE A 252 -6.55 12.99 18.88
C PHE A 252 -7.21 14.27 18.35
N GLU A 253 -7.36 14.39 17.03
CA GLU A 253 -8.12 15.46 16.37
C GLU A 253 -9.57 15.49 16.85
N ASP A 254 -10.17 14.32 17.03
CA ASP A 254 -11.57 14.17 17.44
C ASP A 254 -11.76 12.98 18.38
N LEU A 255 -12.49 13.22 19.47
CA LEU A 255 -12.88 12.20 20.45
C LEU A 255 -14.39 12.07 20.42
N LYS A 256 -14.87 10.88 20.07
CA LYS A 256 -16.30 10.55 20.04
C LYS A 256 -16.61 9.47 21.06
N CYS A 257 -17.84 9.45 21.55
CA CYS A 257 -18.34 8.32 22.32
C CYS A 257 -19.76 7.98 21.84
N PHE A 258 -20.04 6.69 21.70
CA PHE A 258 -21.34 6.16 21.36
C PHE A 258 -21.81 5.18 22.43
N LEU A 259 -22.96 5.45 23.04
CA LEU A 259 -23.59 4.58 24.03
C LEU A 259 -24.53 3.60 23.33
N MET A 260 -24.11 2.34 23.23
CA MET A 260 -24.83 1.28 22.52
C MET A 260 -25.68 0.46 23.52
N PRO A 261 -26.98 0.23 23.24
CA PRO A 261 -27.82 -0.61 24.07
C PRO A 261 -27.36 -2.07 24.12
N TYR A 262 -27.96 -2.83 25.04
CA TYR A 262 -27.85 -4.29 25.05
C TYR A 262 -28.54 -4.89 23.80
N PRO A 263 -27.90 -5.81 23.06
CA PRO A 263 -28.42 -6.33 21.79
C PRO A 263 -29.58 -7.32 21.93
N GLY A 264 -29.85 -7.81 23.14
CA GLY A 264 -30.86 -8.85 23.40
C GLY A 264 -30.23 -10.21 23.72
N SER A 265 -31.05 -11.07 24.35
CA SER A 265 -30.60 -12.36 24.88
C SER A 265 -30.12 -13.32 23.79
N ASP A 266 -30.78 -13.35 22.64
CA ASP A 266 -30.40 -14.25 21.54
C ASP A 266 -29.01 -13.93 20.98
N VAL A 267 -28.65 -12.64 20.88
CA VAL A 267 -27.32 -12.20 20.46
C VAL A 267 -26.28 -12.51 21.53
N ALA A 268 -26.55 -12.14 22.79
CA ALA A 268 -25.61 -12.36 23.89
C ALA A 268 -25.35 -13.84 24.19
N THR A 269 -26.35 -14.71 24.02
CA THR A 269 -26.23 -16.15 24.26
C THR A 269 -25.75 -16.94 23.03
N GLY A 270 -25.47 -16.27 21.91
CA GLY A 270 -24.94 -16.90 20.70
C GLY A 270 -25.96 -17.69 19.88
N LYS A 271 -27.27 -17.48 20.11
CA LYS A 271 -28.37 -18.06 19.31
C LYS A 271 -28.70 -17.23 18.06
N TYR A 272 -28.00 -16.11 17.88
CA TYR A 272 -28.20 -15.21 16.77
C TYR A 272 -27.81 -15.86 15.44
N THR A 273 -28.75 -15.83 14.49
CA THR A 273 -28.64 -16.48 13.17
C THR A 273 -28.41 -15.50 12.02
N GLY A 274 -28.28 -14.19 12.32
CA GLY A 274 -28.23 -13.14 11.31
C GLY A 274 -29.56 -12.40 11.08
N LYS A 275 -30.63 -12.75 11.81
CA LYS A 275 -31.97 -12.17 11.60
C LYS A 275 -32.26 -11.00 12.54
N LEU A 276 -32.64 -9.85 11.99
CA LEU A 276 -32.93 -8.63 12.77
C LEU A 276 -34.05 -8.78 13.82
N ASN A 277 -34.98 -9.73 13.62
CA ASN A 277 -36.05 -9.97 14.60
C ASN A 277 -35.53 -10.61 15.91
N GLN A 278 -34.29 -11.10 15.94
CA GLN A 278 -33.63 -11.63 17.13
C GLN A 278 -32.88 -10.54 17.94
N MET A 279 -32.96 -9.28 17.51
CA MET A 279 -32.38 -8.14 18.20
C MET A 279 -33.45 -7.27 18.84
N GLU A 280 -33.09 -6.70 19.99
CA GLU A 280 -33.87 -5.65 20.64
C GLU A 280 -34.08 -4.45 19.71
N SER A 281 -35.24 -3.81 19.85
CA SER A 281 -35.64 -2.70 18.98
C SER A 281 -34.70 -1.49 19.10
N ASP A 282 -34.40 -1.07 20.33
CA ASP A 282 -33.48 0.04 20.61
C ASP A 282 -32.08 -0.24 20.07
N PHE A 283 -31.60 -1.48 20.19
CA PHE A 283 -30.29 -1.86 19.65
C PHE A 283 -30.24 -1.71 18.13
N LYS A 284 -31.29 -2.10 17.41
CA LYS A 284 -31.32 -1.96 15.94
C LYS A 284 -31.26 -0.49 15.51
N ILE A 285 -32.04 0.36 16.15
CA ILE A 285 -32.10 1.79 15.83
C ILE A 285 -30.74 2.45 16.07
N ASN A 286 -30.12 2.14 17.22
CA ASN A 286 -28.81 2.68 17.58
C ASN A 286 -27.68 2.11 16.71
N LEU A 287 -27.72 0.81 16.39
CA LEU A 287 -26.77 0.18 15.47
C LEU A 287 -26.85 0.82 14.09
N GLN A 288 -28.07 1.06 13.59
CA GLN A 288 -28.27 1.76 12.32
C GLN A 288 -27.62 3.14 12.34
N THR A 289 -27.95 3.92 13.37
CA THR A 289 -27.44 5.27 13.58
C THR A 289 -25.92 5.30 13.65
N PHE A 290 -25.31 4.36 14.38
CA PHE A 290 -23.87 4.25 14.51
C PHE A 290 -23.18 3.97 13.16
N VAL A 291 -23.70 3.02 12.40
CA VAL A 291 -23.14 2.61 11.10
C VAL A 291 -23.28 3.73 10.08
N GLU A 292 -24.47 4.33 9.97
CA GLU A 292 -24.72 5.44 9.05
C GLU A 292 -23.90 6.68 9.41
N HIS A 293 -23.73 6.98 10.70
CA HIS A 293 -22.84 8.06 11.14
C HIS A 293 -21.39 7.79 10.76
N THR A 294 -20.91 6.54 10.92
CA THR A 294 -19.53 6.16 10.60
C THR A 294 -19.17 6.42 9.14
N PHE A 295 -20.12 6.18 8.22
CA PHE A 295 -19.93 6.35 6.78
C PHE A 295 -20.56 7.63 6.20
N ASN A 296 -21.02 8.54 7.06
CA ASN A 296 -21.53 9.82 6.60
C ASN A 296 -20.39 10.58 5.90
N LYS A 297 -20.71 11.22 4.77
CA LYS A 297 -19.73 11.97 3.95
C LYS A 297 -18.93 13.02 4.73
N ASN A 298 -19.53 13.59 5.77
CA ASN A 298 -18.89 14.59 6.63
C ASN A 298 -17.95 13.97 7.68
N ASN A 299 -18.10 12.67 7.97
CA ASN A 299 -17.32 11.94 8.96
C ASN A 299 -16.23 11.07 8.31
N LEU A 300 -16.27 10.88 6.99
CA LEU A 300 -15.26 10.14 6.24
C LEU A 300 -14.00 10.97 6.10
N ILE A 301 -12.99 10.61 6.88
CA ILE A 301 -11.68 11.25 6.87
C ILE A 301 -10.63 10.33 6.24
N ALA A 302 -9.87 10.87 5.30
CA ALA A 302 -8.66 10.22 4.80
C ALA A 302 -7.63 10.14 5.94
N LYS A 303 -6.81 9.09 5.93
CA LYS A 303 -5.71 8.91 6.86
C LYS A 303 -4.69 10.00 6.62
N LYS A 304 -4.33 10.73 7.68
CA LYS A 304 -3.28 11.75 7.65
C LYS A 304 -2.10 11.35 8.50
N VAL A 305 -0.91 11.77 8.06
CA VAL A 305 0.31 11.81 8.87
C VAL A 305 0.98 13.16 8.59
N ASN A 306 1.20 13.96 9.63
CA ASN A 306 1.77 15.31 9.52
C ASN A 306 0.97 16.22 8.53
N ASP A 307 -0.36 16.21 8.66
CA ASP A 307 -1.34 16.89 7.78
C ASP A 307 -1.34 16.47 6.30
N CYS A 308 -0.58 15.44 5.92
CA CYS A 308 -0.59 14.91 4.57
C CYS A 308 -1.55 13.72 4.47
N ASP A 309 -2.52 13.81 3.56
CA ASP A 309 -3.38 12.68 3.20
C ASP A 309 -2.55 11.53 2.63
N LEU A 310 -2.75 10.33 3.15
CA LEU A 310 -2.07 9.12 2.68
C LEU A 310 -2.85 8.45 1.56
N THR A 311 -2.12 7.90 0.59
CA THR A 311 -2.64 6.99 -0.42
C THR A 311 -2.55 5.52 0.03
N CYS A 312 -3.20 4.60 -0.69
CA CYS A 312 -3.03 3.16 -0.47
C CYS A 312 -1.56 2.72 -0.61
N ARG A 313 -0.82 3.30 -1.56
CA ARG A 313 0.62 3.08 -1.74
C ARG A 313 1.42 3.51 -0.51
N ASP A 314 1.12 4.67 0.05
CA ASP A 314 1.80 5.18 1.23
C ASP A 314 1.53 4.29 2.44
N LEU A 315 0.26 3.89 2.62
CA LEU A 315 -0.17 3.03 3.72
C LEU A 315 0.62 1.71 3.80
N LEU A 316 0.94 1.11 2.64
CA LEU A 316 1.79 -0.08 2.58
C LEU A 316 3.18 0.17 3.18
N GLN A 317 3.81 1.31 2.86
CA GLN A 317 5.12 1.68 3.38
C GLN A 317 5.05 1.89 4.91
N TYR A 318 3.99 2.51 5.41
CA TYR A 318 3.78 2.63 6.86
C TYR A 318 3.62 1.27 7.53
N PHE A 319 2.83 0.35 6.96
CA PHE A 319 2.72 -1.01 7.49
C PHE A 319 4.08 -1.72 7.54
N GLN A 320 4.90 -1.59 6.49
CA GLN A 320 6.26 -2.14 6.46
C GLN A 320 7.14 -1.58 7.57
N SER A 321 7.19 -0.25 7.72
CA SER A 321 7.99 0.42 8.75
C SER A 321 7.51 0.07 10.15
N TYR A 322 6.20 0.11 10.40
CA TYR A 322 5.64 -0.26 11.69
C TYR A 322 5.90 -1.73 12.01
N ALA A 323 5.60 -2.67 11.11
CA ALA A 323 5.84 -4.08 11.40
C ALA A 323 7.31 -4.39 11.71
N ASN A 324 8.25 -3.68 11.08
CA ASN A 324 9.68 -3.82 11.41
C ASN A 324 9.99 -3.40 12.85
N LEU A 325 9.33 -2.38 13.40
CA LEU A 325 9.49 -1.97 14.80
C LEU A 325 9.05 -3.02 15.81
N PHE A 326 8.04 -3.82 15.47
CA PHE A 326 7.46 -4.81 16.38
C PHE A 326 8.02 -6.22 16.18
N LYS A 327 9.06 -6.39 15.34
CA LYS A 327 9.71 -7.69 15.10
C LYS A 327 10.37 -8.27 16.34
N ASP A 328 10.96 -7.44 17.19
CA ASP A 328 11.66 -7.90 18.40
C ASP A 328 10.72 -8.17 19.58
N ASN A 329 9.41 -8.09 19.33
CA ASN A 329 8.35 -8.29 20.31
C ASN A 329 8.51 -7.45 21.59
N SER A 330 9.23 -6.33 21.47
CA SER A 330 9.24 -5.22 22.39
C SER A 330 8.09 -4.27 22.04
N LEU A 331 7.48 -3.69 23.07
CA LEU A 331 6.76 -2.44 22.82
C LEU A 331 7.84 -1.45 22.38
N PRO A 332 7.78 -0.92 21.16
CA PRO A 332 8.77 0.02 20.70
C PRO A 332 8.70 1.23 21.62
N GLU A 333 9.86 1.71 22.03
CA GLU A 333 9.94 2.96 22.75
C GLU A 333 9.31 4.07 21.88
N PRO A 334 8.63 5.07 22.48
CA PRO A 334 8.05 6.19 21.75
C PRO A 334 8.98 6.81 20.71
N GLN A 335 10.26 6.91 21.02
CA GLN A 335 11.29 7.40 20.11
C GLN A 335 11.51 6.51 18.89
N SER A 336 11.47 5.19 19.05
CA SER A 336 11.55 4.24 17.94
C SER A 336 10.33 4.34 17.03
N MET A 337 9.13 4.54 17.59
CA MET A 337 7.91 4.80 16.82
C MET A 337 8.04 6.09 16.00
N PHE A 338 8.49 7.18 16.62
CA PHE A 338 8.74 8.44 15.91
C PHE A 338 9.75 8.28 14.78
N CYS A 339 10.89 7.63 15.04
CA CYS A 339 11.92 7.37 14.03
C CYS A 339 11.40 6.57 12.83
N ALA A 340 10.56 5.56 13.04
CA ALA A 340 10.01 4.78 11.92
C ALA A 340 9.04 5.58 11.05
N ILE A 341 8.30 6.52 11.64
CA ILE A 341 7.40 7.41 10.90
C ILE A 341 8.21 8.44 10.12
N ALA A 342 9.24 9.02 10.75
CA ALA A 342 10.21 9.87 10.07
C ALA A 342 10.84 9.12 8.88
N GLU A 343 11.28 7.87 9.08
CA GLU A 343 11.83 7.03 8.01
C GLU A 343 10.79 6.77 6.90
N ALA A 344 9.57 6.36 7.24
CA ALA A 344 8.51 6.08 6.26
C ALA A 344 8.12 7.33 5.44
N THR A 345 7.91 8.48 6.09
CA THR A 345 7.55 9.74 5.42
C THR A 345 8.66 10.20 4.47
N ASN A 346 9.93 10.07 4.88
CA ASN A 346 11.07 10.43 4.04
C ASN A 346 11.25 9.46 2.86
N TYR A 347 11.06 8.15 3.04
CA TYR A 347 11.08 7.19 1.95
C TYR A 347 9.95 7.41 0.95
N ALA A 348 8.73 7.70 1.41
CA ALA A 348 7.60 8.00 0.54
C ALA A 348 7.89 9.24 -0.33
N ALA A 349 8.36 10.33 0.29
CA ALA A 349 8.76 11.53 -0.43
C ALA A 349 9.89 11.28 -1.44
N LEU A 350 10.89 10.49 -1.07
CA LEU A 350 12.00 10.10 -1.96
C LEU A 350 11.49 9.33 -3.18
N ASN A 351 10.62 8.35 -2.97
CA ASN A 351 10.07 7.51 -4.04
C ASN A 351 9.20 8.32 -5.00
N GLU A 352 8.37 9.24 -4.49
CA GLU A 352 7.58 10.14 -5.33
C GLU A 352 8.44 11.10 -6.14
N ALA A 353 9.43 11.74 -5.51
CA ALA A 353 10.37 12.62 -6.21
C ALA A 353 11.11 11.87 -7.33
N LYS A 354 11.52 10.63 -7.07
CA LYS A 354 12.14 9.75 -8.06
C LYS A 354 11.18 9.39 -9.20
N CYS A 355 9.92 9.07 -8.88
CA CYS A 355 8.90 8.78 -9.88
C CYS A 355 8.59 9.99 -10.76
N LEU A 356 8.51 11.19 -10.18
CA LEU A 356 8.32 12.45 -10.90
C LEU A 356 9.43 12.65 -11.94
N TYR A 357 10.68 12.54 -11.50
CA TYR A 357 11.84 12.63 -12.38
C TYR A 357 11.82 11.59 -13.51
N ILE A 358 11.54 10.31 -13.19
CA ILE A 358 11.48 9.24 -14.20
C ILE A 358 10.41 9.56 -15.24
N LYS A 359 9.22 9.98 -14.80
CA LYS A 359 8.09 10.32 -15.68
C LYS A 359 8.44 11.46 -16.63
N GLU A 360 9.05 12.53 -16.13
CA GLU A 360 9.46 13.67 -16.96
C GLU A 360 10.55 13.27 -17.98
N MET A 361 11.55 12.51 -17.54
CA MET A 361 12.61 12.01 -18.42
C MET A 361 12.08 11.03 -19.49
N GLU A 362 11.11 10.18 -19.15
CA GLU A 362 10.47 9.29 -20.13
C GLU A 362 9.68 10.06 -21.20
N GLN A 363 9.05 11.18 -20.84
CA GLN A 363 8.37 12.03 -21.82
C GLN A 363 9.32 12.67 -22.82
N ILE A 364 10.55 12.95 -22.40
CA ILE A 364 11.60 13.59 -23.20
C ILE A 364 12.36 12.55 -24.03
N CYS A 365 12.94 11.55 -23.38
CA CYS A 365 13.85 10.58 -24.00
C CYS A 365 13.45 9.11 -23.86
N GLY A 366 12.21 8.81 -23.46
CA GLY A 366 11.69 7.44 -23.31
C GLY A 366 11.58 6.64 -24.62
N GLU A 367 11.03 5.45 -24.52
CA GLU A 367 10.83 4.57 -25.68
C GLU A 367 9.86 5.21 -26.69
N GLY A 368 10.19 5.16 -27.98
CA GLY A 368 9.44 5.82 -29.05
C GLY A 368 9.73 7.31 -29.26
N LYS A 369 10.50 7.96 -28.38
CA LYS A 369 10.97 9.34 -28.56
C LYS A 369 12.24 9.41 -29.43
N PRO A 370 12.39 10.44 -30.29
CA PRO A 370 13.57 10.60 -31.15
C PRO A 370 14.86 10.82 -30.34
N TYR A 371 16.01 10.72 -31.01
CA TYR A 371 17.30 11.08 -30.43
C TYR A 371 17.36 12.57 -30.11
N ILE A 372 17.90 12.91 -28.94
CA ILE A 372 18.17 14.29 -28.50
C ILE A 372 19.68 14.46 -28.36
N LYS A 373 20.24 15.61 -28.75
CA LYS A 373 21.68 15.86 -28.60
C LYS A 373 22.08 15.87 -27.13
N SER A 374 23.28 15.39 -26.81
CA SER A 374 23.74 15.21 -25.43
C SER A 374 23.65 16.49 -24.57
N ILE A 375 24.00 17.65 -25.13
CA ILE A 375 23.92 18.95 -24.43
C ILE A 375 22.48 19.35 -24.09
N GLU A 376 21.55 19.16 -25.02
CA GLU A 376 20.13 19.46 -24.82
C GLU A 376 19.54 18.50 -23.77
N LEU A 377 19.88 17.22 -23.85
CA LEU A 377 19.43 16.20 -22.89
C LEU A 377 19.99 16.45 -21.48
N GLU A 378 21.26 16.85 -21.36
CA GLU A 378 21.87 17.23 -20.08
C GLU A 378 21.20 18.46 -19.47
N THR A 379 20.75 19.42 -20.29
CA THR A 379 20.05 20.62 -19.81
C THR A 379 18.69 20.26 -19.23
N GLU A 380 17.89 19.47 -19.95
CA GLU A 380 16.59 18.97 -19.47
C GLU A 380 16.76 18.09 -18.22
N GLN A 381 17.80 17.26 -18.19
CA GLN A 381 18.15 16.44 -17.04
C GLN A 381 18.37 17.28 -15.78
N GLN A 382 19.18 18.33 -15.87
CA GLN A 382 19.48 19.19 -14.72
C GLN A 382 18.21 19.88 -14.21
N LYS A 383 17.36 20.34 -15.13
CA LYS A 383 16.08 20.95 -14.80
C LYS A 383 15.17 19.98 -14.04
N ASN A 384 14.94 18.78 -14.57
CA ASN A 384 14.08 17.78 -13.93
C ASN A 384 14.68 17.27 -12.60
N LYS A 385 16.03 17.20 -12.49
CA LYS A 385 16.72 16.88 -11.23
C LYS A 385 16.43 17.95 -10.16
N ILE A 386 16.51 19.23 -10.52
CA ILE A 386 16.19 20.34 -9.60
C ILE A 386 14.73 20.26 -9.18
N THR A 387 13.80 20.10 -10.12
CA THR A 387 12.36 19.98 -9.83
C THR A 387 12.05 18.82 -8.88
N ALA A 388 12.69 17.66 -9.07
CA ALA A 388 12.51 16.52 -8.16
C ALA A 388 13.08 16.77 -6.75
N ILE A 389 14.22 17.48 -6.65
CA ILE A 389 14.82 17.85 -5.36
C ILE A 389 13.95 18.89 -4.64
N GLU A 390 13.46 19.91 -5.35
CA GLU A 390 12.53 20.91 -4.81
C GLU A 390 11.26 20.23 -4.30
N PHE A 391 10.66 19.34 -5.11
CA PHE A 391 9.51 18.55 -4.68
C PHE A 391 9.80 17.75 -3.39
N PHE A 392 10.96 17.08 -3.30
CA PHE A 392 11.33 16.36 -2.09
C PHE A 392 11.45 17.28 -0.88
N ASN A 393 12.07 18.45 -1.03
CA ASN A 393 12.30 19.40 0.05
C ASN A 393 10.98 20.02 0.55
N ASP A 394 10.11 20.42 -0.38
CA ASP A 394 8.85 21.11 -0.09
C ASP A 394 7.80 20.18 0.53
N LYS A 395 7.88 18.87 0.27
CA LYS A 395 6.97 17.90 0.87
C LYS A 395 7.15 17.86 2.39
N LYS A 396 6.07 17.99 3.16
CA LYS A 396 6.12 17.84 4.63
C LYS A 396 6.54 16.41 5.01
N LYS A 397 7.53 16.29 5.90
CA LYS A 397 8.15 15.04 6.37
C LYS A 397 8.42 15.17 7.87
N MET A 398 8.47 14.05 8.60
CA MET A 398 8.82 14.05 10.02
C MET A 398 10.33 13.87 10.26
N GLY A 399 10.80 14.29 11.43
CA GLY A 399 12.17 14.06 11.93
C GLY A 399 13.14 15.21 11.69
N GLY A 400 12.65 16.38 11.25
CA GLY A 400 13.45 17.57 10.99
C GLY A 400 14.38 17.49 9.78
N LEU A 401 14.97 18.65 9.46
CA LEU A 401 15.80 18.83 8.25
C LEU A 401 17.06 17.95 8.25
N ASP A 402 17.72 17.80 9.40
CA ASP A 402 18.97 17.02 9.50
C ASP A 402 18.75 15.53 9.22
N TYR A 403 17.61 14.98 9.64
CA TYR A 403 17.25 13.60 9.35
C TYR A 403 16.87 13.45 7.88
N SER A 404 16.05 14.37 7.33
CA SER A 404 15.66 14.38 5.91
C SER A 404 16.84 14.46 4.95
N ASN A 405 17.93 15.16 5.32
CA ASN A 405 19.13 15.27 4.50
C ASN A 405 19.75 13.93 4.14
N LYS A 406 19.64 12.90 5.00
CA LYS A 406 20.13 11.54 4.70
C LYS A 406 19.43 10.94 3.49
N PHE A 407 18.12 11.15 3.39
CA PHE A 407 17.29 10.66 2.29
C PHE A 407 17.46 11.48 1.02
N LEU A 408 17.69 12.79 1.15
CA LEU A 408 18.04 13.64 0.01
C LEU A 408 19.31 13.13 -0.70
N ILE A 409 20.33 12.72 0.05
CA ILE A 409 21.56 12.14 -0.52
C ILE A 409 21.22 10.84 -1.30
N ILE A 410 20.38 9.98 -0.74
CA ILE A 410 19.93 8.74 -1.40
C ILE A 410 19.15 9.05 -2.68
N LEU A 411 18.27 10.07 -2.64
CA LEU A 411 17.52 10.53 -3.81
C LEU A 411 18.48 10.97 -4.92
N VAL A 412 19.43 11.86 -4.62
CA VAL A 412 20.38 12.37 -5.62
C VAL A 412 21.17 11.23 -6.27
N ASN A 413 21.65 10.27 -5.49
CA ASN A 413 22.33 9.08 -6.02
C ASN A 413 21.42 8.25 -6.94
N ASN A 414 20.17 8.02 -6.54
CA ASN A 414 19.18 7.30 -7.35
C ASN A 414 18.90 8.01 -8.70
N LEU A 415 18.80 9.34 -8.67
CA LEU A 415 18.59 10.14 -9.88
C LEU A 415 19.80 10.05 -10.82
N GLU A 416 21.02 10.05 -10.27
CA GLU A 416 22.26 9.90 -11.05
C GLU A 416 22.40 8.50 -11.69
N GLU A 417 21.99 7.45 -10.98
CA GLU A 417 21.94 6.11 -11.56
C GLU A 417 20.93 6.00 -12.70
N LYS A 418 19.73 6.58 -12.52
CA LYS A 418 18.70 6.61 -13.57
C LYS A 418 19.12 7.48 -14.76
N TRP A 419 19.83 8.57 -14.52
CA TRP A 419 20.41 9.38 -15.58
C TRP A 419 21.37 8.59 -16.47
N LYS A 420 22.29 7.81 -15.87
CA LYS A 420 23.21 6.94 -16.64
C LYS A 420 22.46 6.00 -17.58
N TYR A 421 21.32 5.49 -17.14
CA TYR A 421 20.43 4.66 -17.96
C TYR A 421 19.80 5.46 -19.12
N PHE A 422 19.22 6.63 -18.87
CA PHE A 422 18.62 7.48 -19.91
C PHE A 422 19.64 7.95 -20.95
N ALA A 423 20.80 8.43 -20.51
CA ALA A 423 21.89 8.86 -21.39
C ALA A 423 22.34 7.73 -22.33
N LYS A 424 22.61 6.54 -21.78
CA LYS A 424 23.00 5.36 -22.56
C LYS A 424 21.92 4.96 -23.57
N ASN A 425 20.65 4.96 -23.16
CA ASN A 425 19.55 4.61 -24.06
C ASN A 425 19.38 5.63 -25.18
N ASN A 426 19.57 6.92 -24.91
CA ASN A 426 19.53 7.95 -25.93
C ASN A 426 20.69 7.79 -26.93
N ASP A 427 21.91 7.50 -26.48
CA ASP A 427 23.06 7.26 -27.36
C ASP A 427 22.85 6.06 -28.30
N LEU A 428 22.19 5.01 -27.82
CA LEU A 428 21.82 3.86 -28.66
C LEU A 428 20.86 4.24 -29.81
N LYS A 429 20.04 5.29 -29.64
CA LYS A 429 19.16 5.79 -30.71
C LYS A 429 19.96 6.46 -31.82
N ASN A 430 21.04 7.17 -31.48
CA ASN A 430 21.95 7.77 -32.46
C ASN A 430 22.63 6.70 -33.33
N SER A 431 23.14 5.62 -32.70
CA SER A 431 23.78 4.51 -33.41
C SER A 431 22.82 3.75 -34.36
N LYS A 432 21.55 3.58 -33.94
CA LYS A 432 20.52 2.97 -34.79
C LYS A 432 20.16 3.87 -35.97
N SER A 433 19.94 5.17 -35.75
CA SER A 433 19.67 6.14 -36.82
C SER A 433 20.81 6.18 -37.85
N SER A 434 22.06 6.21 -37.36
CA SER A 434 23.25 6.16 -38.21
C SER A 434 23.33 4.91 -39.09
N LYS A 435 22.92 3.72 -38.59
CA LYS A 435 22.85 2.49 -39.42
C LYS A 435 21.79 2.57 -40.51
N TYR A 436 20.62 3.15 -40.24
CA TYR A 436 19.57 3.32 -41.25
C TYR A 436 19.95 4.37 -42.31
N ASP A 437 20.64 5.44 -41.92
CA ASP A 437 21.15 6.46 -42.85
C ASP A 437 22.31 5.94 -43.71
N LEU A 438 23.18 5.09 -43.17
CA LEU A 438 24.25 4.45 -43.93
C LEU A 438 23.69 3.49 -45.01
N ILE A 439 22.63 2.74 -44.70
CA ILE A 439 21.95 1.85 -45.65
C ILE A 439 21.23 2.64 -46.74
N LYS A 440 20.59 3.78 -46.41
CA LYS A 440 19.97 4.67 -47.41
C LYS A 440 21.00 5.36 -48.30
N SER A 441 22.13 5.84 -47.75
CA SER A 441 23.18 6.45 -48.58
C SER A 441 23.89 5.42 -49.47
N GLY A 442 24.07 4.18 -48.98
CA GLY A 442 24.60 3.07 -49.77
C GLY A 442 23.68 2.62 -50.90
N ALA A 443 22.36 2.64 -50.70
CA ALA A 443 21.38 2.34 -51.74
C ALA A 443 21.31 3.42 -52.84
N ILE A 444 21.50 4.69 -52.49
CA ILE A 444 21.56 5.80 -53.47
C ILE A 444 22.88 5.75 -54.27
N GLY A 445 23.99 5.36 -53.65
CA GLY A 445 25.27 5.14 -54.35
C GLY A 445 25.27 3.95 -55.31
N PHE A 446 24.52 2.88 -55.00
CA PHE A 446 24.45 1.69 -55.86
C PHE A 446 23.56 1.91 -57.10
N MET A 447 22.54 2.76 -57.02
CA MET A 447 21.68 3.09 -58.17
C MET A 447 22.34 4.04 -59.19
N ALA A 448 23.29 4.88 -58.76
CA ALA A 448 24.05 5.74 -59.67
C ALA A 448 25.18 4.98 -60.41
N GLY A 449 25.67 3.86 -59.86
CA GLY A 449 26.75 3.07 -60.46
C GLY A 449 26.32 2.05 -61.53
N VAL A 450 25.03 1.72 -61.65
CA VAL A 450 24.53 0.69 -62.58
C VAL A 450 24.02 1.27 -63.91
N ALA A 451 23.86 2.59 -64.03
CA ALA A 451 23.43 3.24 -65.27
C ALA A 451 24.56 3.44 -66.32
N GLY A 452 25.81 3.06 -66.00
CA GLY A 452 26.98 3.36 -66.83
C GLY A 452 27.44 2.27 -67.82
N VAL A 453 26.96 1.02 -67.73
CA VAL A 453 27.48 -0.07 -68.57
C VAL A 453 26.39 -1.08 -68.91
N ALA A 454 25.71 -0.89 -70.06
CA ALA A 454 25.15 -1.98 -70.89
C ALA A 454 24.37 -1.41 -72.10
N ILE A 455 25.09 -1.00 -73.16
CA ILE A 455 24.56 -1.05 -74.52
C ILE A 455 25.61 -1.79 -75.37
N ALA A 456 25.44 -3.10 -75.53
CA ALA A 456 25.86 -3.84 -76.73
C ALA A 456 25.35 -5.29 -76.68
N ALA A 457 24.81 -5.72 -77.82
CA ALA A 457 24.61 -7.10 -78.27
C ALA A 457 23.41 -7.89 -77.71
N THR A 458 22.24 -7.66 -78.32
CA THR A 458 21.20 -8.68 -78.49
C THR A 458 21.46 -9.56 -79.71
N GLY A 459 21.28 -10.87 -79.56
CA GLY A 459 20.83 -11.76 -80.63
C GLY A 459 21.62 -13.06 -80.76
N VAL A 460 21.08 -14.18 -80.26
CA VAL A 460 20.39 -15.21 -81.06
C VAL A 460 19.77 -16.24 -80.10
N VAL A 461 18.53 -16.61 -80.41
CA VAL A 461 17.63 -17.53 -79.68
C VAL A 461 17.91 -18.98 -80.09
N GLY A 462 17.87 -19.91 -79.14
CA GLY A 462 17.83 -21.36 -79.38
C GLY A 462 16.91 -22.07 -78.39
N LEU A 463 15.78 -22.56 -78.88
CA LEU A 463 14.78 -23.39 -78.19
C LEU A 463 15.24 -24.86 -78.12
N GLY A 464 14.95 -25.56 -77.01
CA GLY A 464 14.91 -27.03 -77.02
C GLY A 464 15.09 -27.78 -75.69
N GLY A 465 13.97 -28.05 -75.00
CA GLY A 465 13.65 -29.36 -74.40
C GLY A 465 14.28 -29.80 -73.05
N PRO A 466 13.59 -30.67 -72.27
CA PRO A 466 13.86 -30.91 -70.84
C PRO A 466 14.48 -32.29 -70.52
N PHE A 467 14.83 -32.47 -69.23
CA PHE A 467 15.32 -33.68 -68.51
C PHE A 467 16.85 -33.88 -68.40
N ALA A 468 17.38 -33.77 -67.17
CA ALA A 468 17.94 -34.90 -66.40
C ALA A 468 18.63 -34.42 -65.10
N VAL A 469 18.43 -35.19 -64.04
CA VAL A 469 19.02 -35.06 -62.69
C VAL A 469 20.39 -35.73 -62.67
N PHE A 470 21.43 -35.12 -62.06
CA PHE A 470 22.49 -35.82 -61.28
C PHE A 470 23.37 -34.84 -60.47
N ARG A 471 23.63 -35.19 -59.19
CA ARG A 471 24.75 -34.69 -58.33
C ARG A 471 26.10 -34.97 -59.05
N THR A 472 27.23 -34.27 -58.88
CA THR A 472 28.02 -34.09 -57.65
C THR A 472 29.31 -33.25 -57.93
N VAL A 473 29.84 -32.60 -56.88
CA VAL A 473 31.26 -32.18 -56.60
C VAL A 473 31.92 -30.99 -57.35
N ALA A 474 32.12 -29.92 -56.56
CA ALA A 474 33.26 -29.01 -56.38
C ALA A 474 34.21 -28.62 -57.54
N THR A 475 34.45 -27.31 -57.67
CA THR A 475 35.81 -26.74 -57.74
C THR A 475 35.82 -25.25 -57.39
N SER A 476 36.84 -24.88 -56.65
CA SER A 476 37.09 -23.61 -55.97
C SER A 476 37.76 -22.57 -56.89
N ARG A 477 37.41 -21.29 -56.74
CA ARG A 477 38.30 -20.12 -56.99
C ARG A 477 37.98 -19.06 -55.94
N VAL A 478 38.65 -19.07 -54.79
CA VAL A 478 39.86 -18.28 -54.48
C VAL A 478 39.66 -16.80 -54.80
N ILE A 479 39.17 -16.04 -53.81
CA ILE A 479 39.45 -14.60 -53.69
C ILE A 479 40.76 -14.50 -52.92
N THR A 480 41.83 -14.16 -53.64
CA THR A 480 43.13 -13.82 -53.08
C THR A 480 43.01 -12.46 -52.40
N VAL A 481 42.93 -12.45 -51.06
CA VAL A 481 43.36 -11.29 -50.26
C VAL A 481 44.74 -11.66 -49.74
N ALA A 482 45.75 -10.94 -50.20
CA ALA A 482 47.13 -11.14 -49.80
C ALA A 482 47.71 -9.80 -49.32
N PHE A 483 47.98 -9.78 -48.01
CA PHE A 483 49.11 -9.17 -47.30
C PHE A 483 49.22 -7.62 -47.28
N SER A 484 49.63 -6.97 -46.18
CA SER A 484 50.47 -7.44 -45.06
C SER A 484 50.45 -6.51 -43.84
N THR A 485 50.52 -7.16 -42.66
CA THR A 485 51.32 -6.84 -41.45
C THR A 485 50.97 -5.60 -40.60
N GLY A 486 50.87 -5.67 -39.27
CA GLY A 486 51.55 -6.60 -38.36
C GLY A 486 50.88 -6.84 -37.00
N ALA A 487 50.89 -8.12 -36.64
CA ALA A 487 51.21 -8.75 -35.35
C ALA A 487 50.57 -8.21 -34.05
N MET A 488 49.53 -8.91 -33.60
CA MET A 488 49.50 -9.47 -32.25
C MET A 488 50.34 -10.76 -32.21
N ALA A 489 51.04 -11.01 -31.10
CA ALA A 489 51.36 -12.36 -30.62
C ALA A 489 51.16 -12.33 -29.09
N ILE A 490 50.14 -13.01 -28.55
CA ILE A 490 50.18 -14.39 -27.99
C ILE A 490 51.12 -14.43 -26.78
N GLY A 491 50.76 -14.86 -25.58
CA GLY A 491 49.70 -15.76 -25.12
C GLY A 491 50.31 -16.61 -24.01
N ASN A 492 49.59 -16.74 -22.89
CA ASN A 492 49.73 -17.73 -21.82
C ASN A 492 51.12 -18.27 -21.46
N ALA A 493 51.66 -17.73 -20.36
CA ALA A 493 52.50 -18.48 -19.44
C ALA A 493 52.20 -18.06 -17.99
N ALA A 494 52.20 -19.04 -17.09
CA ALA A 494 52.22 -18.92 -15.63
C ALA A 494 50.88 -18.66 -14.89
N LEU A 495 50.11 -19.74 -14.79
CA LEU A 495 49.65 -20.26 -13.49
C LEU A 495 50.79 -20.22 -12.46
N ALA A 496 50.94 -19.12 -11.72
CA ALA A 496 51.62 -19.02 -10.42
C ALA A 496 51.64 -17.54 -9.98
N GLY A 497 50.62 -17.08 -9.26
CA GLY A 497 50.64 -15.71 -8.73
C GLY A 497 49.31 -15.11 -8.32
N PHE A 498 48.39 -15.88 -7.74
CA PHE A 498 47.21 -15.31 -7.09
C PHE A 498 46.92 -16.04 -5.77
N ASN A 499 47.89 -15.98 -4.86
CA ASN A 499 47.75 -16.28 -3.44
C ASN A 499 48.75 -15.40 -2.68
N SER A 500 48.53 -14.08 -2.68
CA SER A 500 49.26 -13.13 -1.82
C SER A 500 48.70 -11.70 -1.97
N TRP A 501 47.42 -11.47 -1.70
CA TRP A 501 46.95 -10.15 -1.26
C TRP A 501 45.58 -10.21 -0.56
N ARG A 502 45.52 -11.04 0.49
CA ARG A 502 44.45 -11.01 1.49
C ARG A 502 45.06 -11.30 2.86
N GLN A 503 45.94 -10.41 3.32
CA GLN A 503 46.25 -10.11 4.73
C GLN A 503 47.04 -8.79 4.77
N GLN A 504 46.68 -7.91 5.70
CA GLN A 504 47.17 -6.54 5.96
C GLN A 504 46.47 -5.38 5.26
N LYS A 505 45.21 -5.11 5.64
CA LYS A 505 44.87 -4.06 6.62
C LYS A 505 43.43 -4.22 7.09
#